data_AF-A0A1N6URF3-F1
#
_entry.id   AF-A0A1N6URF3-F1
#
_cell.length_a   1.000
_cell.length_b   1.000
_cell.length_c   1.000
_cell.angle_alpha   90.00
_cell.angle_beta   90.00
_cell.angle_gamma   90.00
#
_symmetry.space_group_name_H-M   'P 1'
#
loop_
_entity.id
_entity.type
_entity.pdbx_description
1 polymer ?
#
loop_
_entity_poly.entity_id
_entity_poly.type
_entity_poly.pdbx_seq_one_letter_code
_entity_poly.pdbx_strand_id
1 'polypeptide(L)'
;MKRIACLSLFLLAAPAAVANDLFDHNGSVMVVDYASGTIAYRVVKPSIAKTIAPGAIVFAGTIEKGKFAQGTAYTFRRGCPAAPYAVSGRYDASLPGFVLAGPAPHRGKTGCEVIGYEIDNPNARLVFIDMAARKGEAVTTAEDQTANGTTKTGGANTAPKPLVPTATP
;
A
#
# COMPACT_ATOMS: atom_id res chain seq x y z
N MET A 1 59.42 13.16 32.98
CA MET A 1 58.09 12.55 33.16
C MET A 1 57.08 13.30 32.29
N LYS A 2 56.57 12.71 31.21
CA LYS A 2 55.48 13.28 30.39
C LYS A 2 54.49 12.17 30.07
N ARG A 3 53.29 12.24 30.64
CA ARG A 3 52.17 11.33 30.33
C ARG A 3 51.35 11.99 29.22
N ILE A 4 51.41 11.44 28.02
CA ILE A 4 50.53 11.81 26.92
C ILE A 4 49.28 10.94 27.08
N ALA A 5 48.21 11.52 27.59
CA ALA A 5 46.90 10.88 27.61
C ALA A 5 46.32 10.97 26.19
N CYS A 6 46.31 9.85 25.48
CA CYS A 6 45.64 9.74 24.19
C CYS A 6 44.14 9.58 24.46
N LEU A 7 43.40 10.69 24.42
CA LEU A 7 41.95 10.70 24.54
C LEU A 7 41.36 10.18 23.22
N SER A 8 41.22 8.86 23.12
CA SER A 8 40.58 8.21 21.98
C SER A 8 39.08 8.53 21.99
N LEU A 9 38.69 9.48 21.14
CA LEU A 9 37.31 9.81 20.82
C LEU A 9 36.72 8.67 19.97
N PHE A 10 36.00 7.75 20.62
CA PHE A 10 35.18 6.77 19.92
C PHE A 10 33.99 7.50 19.27
N LEU A 11 34.02 7.65 17.94
CA LEU A 11 32.85 8.05 17.17
C LEU A 11 31.81 6.91 17.24
N LEU A 12 30.73 7.11 17.99
CA LEU A 12 29.55 6.25 17.93
C LEU A 12 28.86 6.50 16.58
N ALA A 13 29.09 5.63 15.61
CA ALA A 13 28.28 5.61 14.40
C ALA A 13 26.87 5.11 14.78
N ALA A 14 25.89 6.01 14.81
CA ALA A 14 24.50 5.60 14.94
C ALA A 14 24.11 4.81 13.68
N PRO A 15 23.46 3.64 13.81
CA PRO A 15 22.98 2.91 12.65
C PRO A 15 21.96 3.78 11.92
N ALA A 16 22.15 3.95 10.61
CA ALA A 16 21.14 4.55 9.77
C ALA A 16 19.87 3.68 9.86
N ALA A 17 18.77 4.26 10.33
CA ALA A 17 17.49 3.58 10.30
C ALA A 17 17.15 3.28 8.83
N VAL A 18 17.05 2.00 8.48
CA VAL A 18 16.51 1.58 7.19
C VAL A 18 15.05 2.02 7.14
N ALA A 19 14.78 3.10 6.43
CA ALA A 19 13.42 3.55 6.18
C ALA A 19 12.77 2.55 5.22
N ASN A 20 11.77 1.82 5.71
CA ASN A 20 10.96 0.98 4.85
C ASN A 20 9.98 1.84 4.06
N ASP A 21 9.79 1.50 2.78
CA ASP A 21 8.85 2.21 1.93
C ASP A 21 7.40 1.87 2.33
N LEU A 22 6.53 2.88 2.29
CA LEU A 22 5.15 2.77 2.72
C LEU A 22 4.20 2.87 1.54
N PHE A 23 3.25 1.94 1.50
CA PHE A 23 2.30 1.84 0.42
C PHE A 23 0.87 1.84 0.97
N ASP A 24 -0.07 2.41 0.23
CA ASP A 24 -1.50 2.17 0.48
C ASP A 24 -1.94 0.91 -0.25
N HIS A 25 -2.71 0.08 0.44
CA HIS A 25 -3.45 -1.01 -0.18
C HIS A 25 -4.86 -1.07 0.39
N ASN A 26 -5.84 -0.73 -0.45
CA ASN A 26 -7.25 -0.79 -0.10
C ASN A 26 -7.58 -0.02 1.21
N GLY A 27 -6.90 1.11 1.45
CA GLY A 27 -7.05 1.94 2.64
C GLY A 27 -6.29 1.47 3.89
N SER A 28 -5.43 0.48 3.78
CA SER A 28 -4.48 0.08 4.82
C SER A 28 -3.07 0.57 4.48
N VAL A 29 -2.26 0.86 5.51
CA VAL A 29 -0.84 1.17 5.32
C VAL A 29 -0.05 -0.12 5.32
N MET A 30 0.72 -0.30 4.26
CA MET A 30 1.60 -1.43 4.03
C MET A 30 3.05 -0.99 4.20
N VAL A 31 3.89 -1.93 4.60
CA VAL A 31 5.35 -1.77 4.64
C VAL A 31 5.97 -2.76 3.66
N VAL A 32 6.88 -2.28 2.83
CA VAL A 32 7.65 -3.12 1.90
C VAL A 32 9.05 -3.34 2.48
N ASP A 33 9.42 -4.60 2.60
CA ASP A 33 10.78 -5.02 2.91
C ASP A 33 11.36 -5.71 1.68
N TYR A 34 12.21 -4.99 0.95
CA TYR A 34 12.86 -5.51 -0.26
C TYR A 34 13.91 -6.58 0.04
N ALA A 35 14.49 -6.59 1.25
CA ALA A 35 15.52 -7.56 1.61
C ALA A 35 14.90 -8.94 1.90
N SER A 36 13.76 -8.97 2.61
CA SER A 36 12.99 -10.20 2.82
C SER A 36 11.99 -10.51 1.71
N GLY A 37 11.74 -9.56 0.80
CA GLY A 37 10.81 -9.72 -0.30
C GLY A 37 9.34 -9.77 0.15
N THR A 38 8.99 -9.03 1.21
CA THR A 38 7.66 -9.06 1.81
C THR A 38 6.93 -7.72 1.71
N ILE A 39 5.61 -7.80 1.63
CA ILE A 39 4.71 -6.67 1.87
C ILE A 39 3.79 -7.06 3.02
N ALA A 40 3.78 -6.26 4.09
CA ALA A 40 3.03 -6.56 5.31
C ALA A 40 2.15 -5.39 5.74
N TYR A 41 1.07 -5.69 6.47
CA TYR A 41 0.21 -4.67 7.07
C TYR A 41 0.96 -3.94 8.18
N ARG A 42 1.18 -2.63 8.03
CA ARG A 42 1.66 -1.78 9.12
C ARG A 42 0.49 -1.23 9.94
N VAL A 43 -0.51 -0.67 9.26
CA VAL A 43 -1.74 -0.17 9.87
C VAL A 43 -2.92 -0.77 9.11
N VAL A 44 -3.75 -1.53 9.80
CA VAL A 44 -4.90 -2.22 9.22
C VAL A 44 -6.11 -1.28 9.25
N LYS A 45 -6.85 -1.17 8.13
CA LYS A 45 -8.08 -0.35 8.12
C LYS A 45 -9.12 -0.86 9.12
N PRO A 46 -9.91 0.02 9.76
CA PRO A 46 -10.83 -0.38 10.83
C PRO A 46 -11.81 -1.49 10.44
N SER A 47 -12.31 -1.49 9.21
CA SER A 47 -13.32 -2.47 8.76
C SER A 47 -12.81 -3.91 8.67
N ILE A 48 -11.49 -4.15 8.65
CA ILE A 48 -10.90 -5.50 8.58
C ILE A 48 -10.02 -5.84 9.79
N ALA A 49 -9.90 -4.95 10.77
CA ALA A 49 -9.04 -5.11 11.94
C ALA A 49 -9.39 -6.31 12.84
N LYS A 50 -10.62 -6.83 12.74
CA LYS A 50 -11.05 -8.08 13.42
C LYS A 50 -10.62 -9.36 12.68
N THR A 51 -10.04 -9.22 11.49
CA THR A 51 -9.65 -10.33 10.61
C THR A 51 -8.14 -10.37 10.42
N ILE A 52 -7.50 -9.21 10.32
CA ILE A 52 -6.07 -9.07 10.03
C ILE A 52 -5.43 -8.25 11.15
N ALA A 53 -4.32 -8.75 11.66
CA ALA A 53 -3.47 -8.03 12.61
C ALA A 53 -2.34 -7.28 11.89
N PRO A 54 -1.80 -6.18 12.46
CA PRO A 54 -0.53 -5.62 12.03
C PRO A 54 0.57 -6.69 11.98
N GLY A 55 1.46 -6.60 10.99
CA GLY A 55 2.51 -7.57 10.70
C GLY A 55 2.09 -8.72 9.78
N ALA A 56 0.79 -8.90 9.52
CA ALA A 56 0.34 -9.93 8.59
C ALA A 56 0.90 -9.68 7.17
N ILE A 57 1.45 -10.73 6.55
CA ILE A 57 2.07 -10.66 5.23
C ILE A 57 0.99 -10.83 4.16
N VAL A 58 0.80 -9.81 3.30
CA VAL A 58 -0.11 -9.90 2.15
C VAL A 58 0.59 -10.43 0.90
N PHE A 59 1.91 -10.28 0.82
CA PHE A 59 2.72 -10.75 -0.29
C PHE A 59 4.10 -11.19 0.20
N ALA A 60 4.60 -12.30 -0.34
CA ALA A 60 5.97 -12.76 -0.18
C ALA A 60 6.53 -13.26 -1.53
N GLY A 61 7.75 -12.87 -1.86
CA GLY A 61 8.41 -13.28 -3.11
C GLY A 61 9.61 -12.43 -3.45
N THR A 62 9.87 -12.25 -4.74
CA THR A 62 10.90 -11.32 -5.22
C THR A 62 10.27 -9.95 -5.45
N ILE A 63 10.90 -8.90 -4.92
CA ILE A 63 10.50 -7.51 -5.14
C ILE A 63 11.73 -6.72 -5.58
N GLU A 64 11.75 -6.31 -6.84
CA GLU A 64 12.72 -5.33 -7.33
C GLU A 64 12.13 -3.93 -7.20
N LYS A 65 12.77 -3.09 -6.37
CA LYS A 65 12.34 -1.71 -6.12
C LYS A 65 12.16 -0.95 -7.43
N GLY A 66 10.95 -0.39 -7.62
CA GLY A 66 10.58 0.40 -8.80
C GLY A 66 10.51 -0.40 -10.12
N LYS A 67 10.57 -1.73 -10.09
CA LYS A 67 10.63 -2.57 -11.30
C LYS A 67 9.55 -3.64 -11.34
N PHE A 68 9.80 -4.84 -10.84
CA PHE A 68 8.85 -5.95 -10.89
C PHE A 68 8.72 -6.63 -9.54
N ALA A 69 7.61 -7.33 -9.35
CA ALA A 69 7.45 -8.25 -8.23
C ALA A 69 6.76 -9.53 -8.69
N GLN A 70 7.17 -10.65 -8.13
CA GLN A 70 6.62 -11.97 -8.41
C GLN A 70 6.68 -12.83 -7.15
N GLY A 71 5.59 -13.52 -6.84
CA GLY A 71 5.52 -14.31 -5.62
C GLY A 71 4.13 -14.81 -5.29
N THR A 72 3.89 -14.97 -4.00
CA THR A 72 2.61 -15.41 -3.44
C THR A 72 1.91 -14.23 -2.77
N ALA A 73 0.68 -13.97 -3.17
CA ALA A 73 -0.24 -13.12 -2.45
C ALA A 73 -1.14 -13.95 -1.52
N TYR A 74 -1.70 -13.32 -0.50
CA TYR A 74 -2.53 -13.97 0.51
C TYR A 74 -3.86 -13.25 0.67
N THR A 75 -4.97 -14.01 0.58
CA THR A 75 -6.31 -13.51 0.94
C THR A 75 -6.73 -13.97 2.33
N PHE A 76 -7.43 -13.10 3.04
CA PHE A 76 -7.81 -13.31 4.44
C PHE A 76 -9.32 -13.41 4.60
N ARG A 77 -9.77 -14.35 5.43
CA ARG A 77 -11.16 -14.48 5.88
C ARG A 77 -11.15 -14.77 7.36
N ARG A 78 -12.03 -14.11 8.12
CA ARG A 78 -12.12 -14.28 9.57
C ARG A 78 -12.37 -15.74 9.94
N GLY A 79 -11.57 -16.28 10.86
CA GLY A 79 -11.65 -17.67 11.29
C GLY A 79 -11.04 -18.68 10.32
N CYS A 80 -10.42 -18.23 9.22
CA CYS A 80 -9.73 -19.08 8.28
C CYS A 80 -8.22 -18.78 8.24
N PRO A 81 -7.39 -19.79 7.90
CA PRO A 81 -6.02 -19.55 7.48
C PRO A 81 -5.96 -18.57 6.30
N ALA A 82 -4.81 -17.96 6.05
CA ALA A 82 -4.60 -17.21 4.81
C ALA A 82 -4.65 -18.16 3.59
N ALA A 83 -5.28 -17.75 2.48
CA ALA A 83 -5.26 -18.54 1.25
C ALA A 83 -4.21 -17.95 0.28
N PRO A 84 -3.16 -18.71 -0.08
CA PRO A 84 -2.12 -18.26 -1.00
C PRO A 84 -2.57 -18.35 -2.45
N TYR A 85 -1.99 -17.51 -3.31
CA TYR A 85 -2.10 -17.61 -4.77
C TYR A 85 -0.92 -16.91 -5.45
N ALA A 86 -0.50 -17.43 -6.60
CA ALA A 86 0.60 -16.86 -7.36
C ALA A 86 0.18 -15.52 -7.99
N VAL A 87 1.03 -14.51 -7.87
CA VAL A 87 0.85 -13.21 -8.53
C VAL A 87 2.17 -12.73 -9.10
N SER A 88 2.08 -11.93 -10.17
CA SER A 88 3.22 -11.21 -10.72
C SER A 88 2.77 -9.86 -11.27
N GLY A 89 3.72 -8.95 -11.43
CA GLY A 89 3.42 -7.65 -11.98
C GLY A 89 4.60 -6.69 -11.92
N ARG A 90 4.30 -5.43 -12.15
CA ARG A 90 5.32 -4.37 -12.29
C ARG A 90 4.97 -3.16 -11.46
N TYR A 91 5.98 -2.34 -11.23
CA TYR A 91 5.82 -0.98 -10.77
C TYR A 91 5.28 -0.15 -11.94
N ASP A 92 4.18 0.53 -11.72
CA ASP A 92 3.53 1.45 -12.66
C ASP A 92 3.79 2.88 -12.17
N ALA A 93 4.45 3.70 -12.98
CA ALA A 93 4.75 5.08 -12.63
C ALA A 93 3.54 6.02 -12.80
N SER A 94 2.56 5.65 -13.64
CA SER A 94 1.33 6.43 -13.85
C SER A 94 0.34 6.27 -12.70
N LEU A 95 0.43 5.16 -11.98
CA LEU A 95 -0.22 4.91 -10.72
C LEU A 95 0.87 4.49 -9.72
N PRO A 96 1.66 5.46 -9.21
CA PRO A 96 2.98 5.21 -8.62
C PRO A 96 2.91 4.10 -7.57
N GLY A 97 3.32 2.89 -7.94
CA GLY A 97 3.02 1.72 -7.13
C GLY A 97 3.20 0.39 -7.84
N PHE A 98 3.06 -0.72 -7.11
CA PHE A 98 3.05 -2.06 -7.69
C PHE A 98 1.62 -2.47 -8.08
N VAL A 99 1.46 -2.93 -9.31
CA VAL A 99 0.21 -3.55 -9.81
C VAL A 99 0.51 -5.01 -10.10
N LEU A 100 -0.04 -5.90 -9.28
CA LEU A 100 0.17 -7.35 -9.36
C LEU A 100 -1.14 -8.05 -9.75
N ALA A 101 -1.03 -9.14 -10.50
CA ALA A 101 -2.18 -9.93 -10.92
C ALA A 101 -1.92 -11.43 -10.84
N GLY A 102 -3.00 -12.18 -10.60
CA GLY A 102 -3.00 -13.65 -10.58
C GLY A 102 -4.39 -14.18 -10.24
N PRO A 103 -4.67 -15.47 -10.51
CA PRO A 103 -5.99 -16.05 -10.27
C PRO A 103 -6.22 -16.16 -8.75
N ALA A 104 -7.20 -15.43 -8.22
CA ALA A 104 -7.45 -15.36 -6.78
C ALA A 104 -8.24 -16.58 -6.28
N PRO A 105 -7.99 -17.04 -5.04
CA PRO A 105 -8.67 -18.19 -4.49
C PRO A 105 -10.15 -17.90 -4.24
N HIS A 106 -11.02 -18.71 -4.82
CA HIS A 106 -12.45 -18.72 -4.55
C HIS A 106 -12.71 -19.68 -3.38
N ARG A 107 -13.26 -19.17 -2.28
CA ARG A 107 -13.61 -19.98 -1.12
C ARG A 107 -15.06 -20.40 -1.14
N GLY A 108 -15.33 -21.61 -0.65
CA GLY A 108 -16.69 -22.06 -0.39
C GLY A 108 -17.46 -21.08 0.50
N LYS A 109 -18.79 -21.00 0.30
CA LYS A 109 -19.67 -20.12 1.09
C LYS A 109 -19.54 -20.41 2.58
N THR A 110 -19.48 -21.69 2.93
CA THR A 110 -19.22 -22.19 4.27
C THR A 110 -17.80 -22.75 4.36
N GLY A 111 -17.10 -22.47 5.45
CA GLY A 111 -15.74 -23.00 5.69
C GLY A 111 -14.60 -22.22 5.04
N CYS A 112 -13.42 -22.84 5.03
CA CYS A 112 -12.15 -22.21 4.62
C CYS A 112 -11.56 -22.81 3.35
N GLU A 113 -12.21 -23.83 2.80
CA GLU A 113 -11.80 -24.54 1.59
C GLU A 113 -11.77 -23.61 0.39
N VAL A 114 -10.69 -23.71 -0.39
CA VAL A 114 -10.56 -23.08 -1.69
C VAL A 114 -11.11 -24.05 -2.73
N ILE A 115 -12.20 -23.67 -3.39
CA ILE A 115 -12.94 -24.50 -4.35
C ILE A 115 -12.59 -24.16 -5.81
N GLY A 116 -11.76 -23.14 -6.03
CA GLY A 116 -11.34 -22.72 -7.36
C GLY A 116 -10.41 -21.51 -7.32
N TYR A 117 -9.93 -21.11 -8.50
CA TYR A 117 -9.12 -19.92 -8.69
C TYR A 117 -9.61 -19.17 -9.94
N GLU A 118 -9.81 -17.86 -9.81
CA GLU A 118 -10.48 -17.05 -10.83
C GLU A 118 -9.72 -15.74 -11.07
N ILE A 119 -9.56 -15.35 -12.33
CA ILE A 119 -8.98 -14.06 -12.72
C ILE A 119 -9.99 -12.91 -12.64
N ASP A 120 -11.29 -13.21 -12.66
CA ASP A 120 -12.37 -12.22 -12.64
C ASP A 120 -12.87 -12.04 -11.20
N ASN A 121 -11.95 -11.64 -10.31
CA ASN A 121 -12.18 -11.49 -8.89
C ASN A 121 -11.55 -10.18 -8.39
N PRO A 122 -12.17 -9.43 -7.45
CA PRO A 122 -11.57 -8.22 -6.90
C PRO A 122 -10.19 -8.42 -6.25
N ASN A 123 -9.88 -9.64 -5.78
CA ASN A 123 -8.57 -9.97 -5.22
C ASN A 123 -7.56 -10.42 -6.30
N ALA A 124 -7.99 -10.66 -7.55
CA ALA A 124 -7.10 -11.10 -8.62
C ALA A 124 -6.15 -9.99 -9.10
N ARG A 125 -6.46 -8.73 -8.78
CA ARG A 125 -5.62 -7.55 -9.05
C ARG A 125 -5.32 -6.81 -7.75
N LEU A 126 -4.04 -6.78 -7.37
CA LEU A 126 -3.55 -6.06 -6.19
C LEU A 126 -2.86 -4.78 -6.63
N VAL A 127 -3.27 -3.68 -6.02
CA VAL A 127 -2.63 -2.37 -6.24
C VAL A 127 -2.05 -1.92 -4.91
N PHE A 128 -0.75 -1.68 -4.90
CA PHE A 128 -0.01 -1.07 -3.79
C PHE A 128 0.48 0.28 -4.25
N ILE A 129 0.03 1.37 -3.64
CA ILE A 129 0.33 2.72 -4.12
C ILE A 129 1.35 3.39 -3.20
N ASP A 130 2.47 3.80 -3.77
CA ASP A 130 3.57 4.45 -3.05
C ASP A 130 3.08 5.77 -2.41
N MET A 131 3.14 5.83 -1.08
CA MET A 131 2.70 6.98 -0.31
C MET A 131 3.68 8.15 -0.36
N ALA A 132 4.96 7.90 -0.67
CA ALA A 132 5.96 8.95 -0.84
C ALA A 132 5.78 9.64 -2.19
N ALA A 133 5.55 8.88 -3.26
CA ALA A 133 5.29 9.43 -4.59
C ALA A 133 4.03 10.32 -4.62
N ARG A 134 2.97 9.93 -3.91
CA ARG A 134 1.75 10.75 -3.76
C ARG A 134 1.99 12.08 -3.06
N LYS A 135 2.91 12.14 -2.09
CA LYS A 135 3.26 13.40 -1.42
C LYS A 135 4.10 14.30 -2.31
N GLY A 136 4.92 13.73 -3.21
CA GLY A 136 5.68 14.49 -4.21
C GLY A 136 4.81 15.14 -5.29
N GLU A 137 3.73 14.47 -5.70
CA GLU A 137 2.80 14.99 -6.72
C GLU A 137 1.86 16.09 -6.18
N ALA A 138 1.53 16.05 -4.88
CA ALA A 138 0.75 17.11 -4.23
C ALA A 138 1.52 18.44 -4.05
N VAL A 139 2.82 18.49 -4.36
CA VAL A 139 3.68 19.67 -4.19
C VAL A 139 3.87 20.46 -5.50
N THR A 140 3.56 19.91 -6.68
CA THR A 140 3.72 20.61 -7.97
C THR A 140 2.51 21.47 -8.39
N THR A 141 1.55 21.73 -7.50
CA THR A 141 0.37 22.59 -7.79
C THR A 141 0.16 23.66 -6.71
N ALA A 142 1.23 24.08 -6.02
CA ALA A 142 1.17 25.12 -5.00
C ALA A 142 2.27 26.18 -5.15
N GLU A 143 2.63 26.53 -6.39
CA GLU A 143 3.55 27.64 -6.67
C GLU A 143 2.97 28.58 -7.75
N ASP A 144 1.78 29.11 -7.46
CA ASP A 144 1.35 30.45 -7.89
C ASP A 144 0.24 30.90 -6.91
N GLN A 145 0.02 32.20 -6.75
CA GLN A 145 -0.87 32.88 -5.78
C GLN A 145 -0.17 33.36 -4.48
N THR A 146 0.89 34.15 -4.62
CA THR A 146 1.07 35.34 -3.76
C THR A 146 0.84 36.58 -4.62
N ALA A 147 -0.37 37.13 -4.58
CA ALA A 147 -0.61 38.58 -4.48
C ALA A 147 -2.09 38.93 -4.66
N ASN A 148 -2.59 39.70 -3.69
CA ASN A 148 -3.65 40.70 -3.77
C ASN A 148 -5.13 40.27 -3.71
N GLY A 149 -5.81 40.80 -2.69
CA GLY A 149 -7.11 41.44 -2.91
C GLY A 149 -8.32 40.83 -2.17
N THR A 150 -8.58 41.35 -0.97
CA THR A 150 -9.87 41.35 -0.27
C THR A 150 -11.06 41.61 -1.21
N THR A 151 -12.16 40.83 -1.13
CA THR A 151 -13.47 41.20 -0.52
C THR A 151 -14.64 40.28 -0.99
N LYS A 152 -15.38 39.74 -0.01
CA LYS A 152 -16.85 39.53 0.08
C LYS A 152 -17.66 38.59 -0.87
N THR A 153 -18.43 37.75 -0.14
CA THR A 153 -19.86 37.40 -0.26
C THR A 153 -20.38 36.49 -1.37
N GLY A 154 -20.95 35.37 -0.92
CA GLY A 154 -22.30 34.94 -1.28
C GLY A 154 -22.39 33.92 -2.41
N GLY A 155 -22.92 32.73 -2.12
CA GLY A 155 -23.30 31.77 -3.16
C GLY A 155 -23.69 30.43 -2.57
N ALA A 156 -24.95 30.05 -2.77
CA ALA A 156 -25.63 28.97 -2.07
C ALA A 156 -25.16 27.55 -2.47
N ASN A 157 -25.36 26.64 -1.52
CA ASN A 157 -25.40 25.20 -1.70
C ASN A 157 -26.37 24.80 -2.82
N THR A 158 -25.90 23.97 -3.75
CA THR A 158 -26.75 22.96 -4.42
C THR A 158 -25.93 21.74 -4.76
N ALA A 159 -26.22 20.64 -4.07
CA ALA A 159 -25.66 19.31 -4.35
C ALA A 159 -26.17 18.79 -5.70
N PRO A 160 -25.32 18.11 -6.49
CA PRO A 160 -25.77 17.45 -7.71
C PRO A 160 -26.62 16.22 -7.40
N LYS A 161 -27.77 16.15 -8.08
CA LYS A 161 -28.76 15.07 -8.05
C LYS A 161 -28.18 13.76 -8.62
N PRO A 162 -28.44 12.57 -8.02
CA PRO A 162 -27.96 11.29 -8.54
C PRO A 162 -28.60 10.93 -9.89
N LEU A 163 -27.79 10.41 -10.81
CA LEU A 163 -28.25 9.78 -12.05
C LEU A 163 -28.73 8.36 -11.76
N VAL A 164 -29.97 8.08 -12.14
CA VAL A 164 -30.58 6.75 -12.14
C VAL A 164 -30.16 6.04 -13.44
N PRO A 165 -29.60 4.82 -13.41
CA PRO A 165 -29.42 4.03 -14.62
C PRO A 165 -30.75 3.42 -15.07
N THR A 166 -31.12 3.76 -16.31
CA THR A 166 -32.26 3.21 -17.05
C THR A 166 -32.00 1.73 -17.36
N ALA A 167 -32.92 0.85 -16.93
CA ALA A 167 -32.99 -0.52 -17.37
C ALA A 167 -33.92 -0.61 -18.60
N THR A 168 -33.46 -1.27 -19.66
CA THR A 168 -34.30 -1.71 -20.78
C THR A 168 -33.61 -2.85 -21.53
N PRO A 169 -34.38 -3.66 -22.25
CA PRO A 169 -35.19 -4.79 -21.79
C PRO A 169 -34.45 -6.14 -21.86
#